data_AF-A0A6N7MM79-F1
#
_entry.id   AF-A0A6N7MM79-F1
#
_cell.length_a   1.000
_cell.length_b   1.000
_cell.length_c   1.000
_cell.angle_alpha   90.00
_cell.angle_beta   90.00
_cell.angle_gamma   90.00
#
_symmetry.space_group_name_H-M   'P 1'
#
loop_
_entity.id
_entity.type
_entity.pdbx_description
1 polymer ?
#
loop_
_entity_poly.entity_id
_entity_poly.type
_entity_poly.pdbx_seq_one_letter_code
_entity_poly.pdbx_strand_id
1 'polypeptide(L)'
;MKKIVRFALFLIFVFVPVITILAQDCTFYFPTKEGTVIKTDYFDKKGKFTSITTQKILKKESFPGGLSVTVETQTEIPGEDVELPSKEITLTCKEGKFYVDMDNYMGDVNMEAYENMDIIVESENVTIPRNPKAGDLLGDGSITMTIKNEDITLMTITVKIYNRKVEAIEKVTTPAGTFECFKISYDIETKMLLTIRAKAAEWYSKDVGLVKSESYNKKGKLRGYSLLSSISN
;
A
#
# COMPACT_ATOMS: atom_id res chain seq x y z
N MET A 1 69.93 15.29 46.04
CA MET A 1 68.87 14.26 46.01
C MET A 1 67.53 14.86 46.40
N LYS A 2 66.60 15.00 45.45
CA LYS A 2 65.12 14.89 45.59
C LYS A 2 64.49 15.41 44.29
N LYS A 3 63.96 14.49 43.48
CA LYS A 3 63.28 14.74 42.21
C LYS A 3 61.83 15.13 42.50
N ILE A 4 61.36 16.26 41.99
CA ILE A 4 59.95 16.62 41.95
C ILE A 4 59.48 16.36 40.52
N VAL A 5 58.80 15.24 40.31
CA VAL A 5 58.15 14.89 39.04
C VAL A 5 56.77 15.52 39.06
N ARG A 6 56.56 16.58 38.27
CA ARG A 6 55.25 17.17 38.03
C ARG A 6 54.54 16.33 36.96
N PHE A 7 53.54 15.57 37.38
CA PHE A 7 52.67 14.79 36.49
C PHE A 7 51.66 15.74 35.85
N ALA A 8 51.86 16.12 34.60
CA ALA A 8 50.89 16.89 33.83
C ALA A 8 49.81 15.93 33.32
N LEU A 9 48.61 16.00 33.91
CA LEU A 9 47.45 15.22 33.52
C LEU A 9 46.91 15.79 32.19
N PHE A 10 47.29 15.17 31.07
CA PHE A 10 46.77 15.52 29.74
C PHE A 10 45.37 14.89 29.60
N LEU A 11 44.33 15.70 29.81
CA LEU A 11 42.94 15.29 29.65
C LEU A 11 42.60 15.27 28.15
N ILE A 12 42.81 14.12 27.50
CA ILE A 12 42.42 13.89 26.10
C ILE A 12 40.89 13.83 26.05
N PHE A 13 40.27 14.95 25.66
CA PHE A 13 38.85 15.02 25.36
C PHE A 13 38.61 14.31 24.02
N VAL A 14 38.33 13.00 24.06
CA VAL A 14 37.93 12.23 22.88
C VAL A 14 36.57 12.76 22.44
N PHE A 15 36.58 13.60 21.41
CA PHE A 15 35.37 14.09 20.75
C PHE A 15 34.74 12.92 20.01
N VAL A 16 33.85 12.17 20.67
CA VAL A 16 33.04 11.14 20.02
C VAL A 16 32.00 11.89 19.19
N PRO A 17 32.06 11.86 17.84
CA PRO A 17 30.99 12.45 17.05
C PRO A 17 29.72 11.67 17.37
N VAL A 18 28.74 12.37 17.93
CA VAL A 18 27.38 11.86 18.06
C VAL A 18 26.86 11.77 16.63
N ILE A 19 26.98 10.60 16.03
CA ILE A 19 26.30 10.29 14.77
C ILE A 19 24.82 10.29 15.12
N THR A 20 24.16 11.43 14.88
CA THR A 20 22.71 11.48 14.86
C THR A 20 22.28 10.53 13.76
N ILE A 21 21.84 9.34 14.13
CA ILE A 21 21.13 8.44 13.24
C ILE A 21 19.89 9.22 12.84
N LEU A 22 19.92 9.84 11.67
CA LEU A 22 18.70 10.35 11.05
C LEU A 22 17.78 9.15 10.98
N ALA A 23 16.73 9.13 11.79
CA ALA A 23 15.61 8.24 11.57
C ALA A 23 15.27 8.39 10.08
N GLN A 24 15.38 7.30 9.32
CA GLN A 24 15.20 7.37 7.88
C GLN A 24 13.77 7.86 7.63
N ASP A 25 13.65 9.12 7.22
CA ASP A 25 12.39 9.77 6.87
C ASP A 25 11.65 8.89 5.86
N CYS A 26 10.56 8.29 6.30
CA CYS A 26 9.73 7.40 5.51
C CYS A 26 8.61 8.23 4.86
N THR A 27 8.63 8.39 3.53
CA THR A 27 7.50 9.01 2.83
C THR A 27 6.32 8.04 2.88
N PHE A 28 5.29 8.39 3.62
CA PHE A 28 4.06 7.61 3.71
C PHE A 28 3.08 8.09 2.65
N TYR A 29 2.71 7.21 1.71
CA TYR A 29 1.73 7.51 0.67
C TYR A 29 0.32 7.17 1.15
N PHE A 30 -0.05 7.71 2.31
CA PHE A 30 -1.36 7.59 2.94
C PHE A 30 -1.46 8.62 4.09
N PRO A 31 -2.66 9.01 4.55
CA PRO A 31 -2.79 9.85 5.74
C PRO A 31 -2.34 9.10 6.99
N THR A 32 -1.65 9.79 7.90
CA THR A 32 -1.13 9.20 9.15
C THR A 32 -1.75 9.79 10.41
N LYS A 33 -2.65 10.75 10.28
CA LYS A 33 -3.30 11.42 11.41
C LYS A 33 -4.49 10.58 11.87
N GLU A 34 -4.46 10.12 13.12
CA GLU A 34 -5.55 9.39 13.75
C GLU A 34 -6.86 10.18 13.67
N GLY A 35 -7.96 9.47 13.39
CA GLY A 35 -9.27 10.07 13.17
C GLY A 35 -9.51 10.59 11.75
N THR A 36 -8.48 10.66 10.90
CA THR A 36 -8.69 11.00 9.47
C THR A 36 -9.58 9.95 8.82
N VAL A 37 -10.57 10.41 8.06
CA VAL A 37 -11.52 9.62 7.28
C VAL A 37 -11.33 9.93 5.80
N ILE A 38 -11.21 8.88 5.00
CA ILE A 38 -10.99 8.92 3.56
C ILE A 38 -12.17 8.21 2.92
N LYS A 39 -12.77 8.81 1.89
CA LYS A 39 -13.84 8.19 1.10
C LYS A 39 -13.43 8.09 -0.35
N THR A 40 -13.61 6.91 -0.92
CA THR A 40 -13.29 6.62 -2.31
C THR A 40 -14.53 6.07 -3.00
N ASP A 41 -14.97 6.76 -4.06
CA ASP A 41 -16.11 6.35 -4.87
C ASP A 41 -15.62 5.50 -6.04
N TYR A 42 -16.32 4.40 -6.32
CA TYR A 42 -16.03 3.50 -7.43
C TYR A 42 -17.11 3.60 -8.50
N PHE A 43 -16.67 3.48 -9.75
CA PHE A 43 -17.51 3.61 -10.92
C PHE A 43 -17.21 2.51 -11.94
N ASP A 44 -18.25 2.07 -12.65
CA ASP A 44 -18.09 1.19 -13.79
C ASP A 44 -17.55 1.94 -15.03
N LYS A 45 -17.22 1.20 -16.08
CA LYS A 45 -16.76 1.78 -17.37
C LYS A 45 -17.73 2.78 -18.02
N LYS A 46 -19.00 2.85 -17.60
CA LYS A 46 -20.02 3.79 -18.08
C LYS A 46 -20.15 5.02 -17.17
N GLY A 47 -19.37 5.10 -16.09
CA GLY A 47 -19.45 6.17 -15.10
C GLY A 47 -20.60 5.99 -14.11
N LYS A 48 -21.23 4.81 -14.05
CA LYS A 48 -22.24 4.52 -13.03
C LYS A 48 -21.53 4.24 -11.71
N PHE A 49 -21.93 4.92 -10.65
CA PHE A 49 -21.48 4.65 -9.28
C PHE A 49 -21.81 3.20 -8.87
N THR A 50 -20.84 2.50 -8.30
CA THR A 50 -20.94 1.08 -7.94
C THR A 50 -20.76 0.80 -6.46
N SER A 51 -19.92 1.56 -5.77
CA SER A 51 -19.65 1.39 -4.34
C SER A 51 -18.88 2.59 -3.80
N ILE A 52 -18.87 2.69 -2.47
CA ILE A 52 -17.99 3.61 -1.75
C ILE A 52 -17.20 2.81 -0.72
N THR A 53 -15.92 3.12 -0.59
CA THR A 53 -15.09 2.63 0.51
C THR A 53 -14.76 3.78 1.44
N THR A 54 -15.08 3.61 2.72
CA THR A 54 -14.69 4.51 3.80
C THR A 54 -13.52 3.89 4.56
N GLN A 55 -12.43 4.65 4.68
CA GLN A 55 -11.24 4.26 5.45
C GLN A 55 -11.02 5.24 6.60
N LYS A 56 -10.80 4.71 7.80
CA LYS A 56 -10.56 5.51 9.01
C LYS A 56 -9.21 5.16 9.61
N ILE A 57 -8.38 6.17 9.84
CA ILE A 57 -7.10 6.01 10.52
C ILE A 57 -7.36 5.75 12.00
N LEU A 58 -7.09 4.54 12.47
CA LEU A 58 -7.29 4.16 13.86
C LEU A 58 -6.09 4.51 14.73
N LYS A 59 -4.90 4.14 14.27
CA LYS A 59 -3.69 4.19 15.08
C LYS A 59 -2.45 4.42 14.23
N LYS A 60 -1.51 5.22 14.74
CA LYS A 60 -0.15 5.35 14.19
C LYS A 60 0.87 4.83 15.19
N GLU A 61 1.77 3.97 14.73
CA GLU A 61 2.88 3.45 15.53
C GLU A 61 4.21 3.73 14.83
N SER A 62 5.21 4.16 15.59
CA SER A 62 6.57 4.41 15.07
C SER A 62 7.54 3.41 15.67
N PHE A 63 8.48 2.93 14.87
CA PHE A 63 9.50 1.97 15.28
C PHE A 63 10.85 2.33 14.63
N PRO A 64 11.98 1.74 15.09
CA PRO A 64 13.28 2.04 14.50
C PRO A 64 13.29 1.79 12.98
N GLY A 65 13.49 2.86 12.20
CA GLY A 65 13.56 2.80 10.74
C GLY A 65 12.21 2.79 10.00
N GLY A 66 11.08 3.04 10.68
CA GLY A 66 9.78 3.05 10.01
C GLY A 66 8.58 3.45 10.88
N LEU A 67 7.40 3.33 10.28
CA LEU A 67 6.12 3.54 10.93
C LEU A 67 5.05 2.65 10.32
N SER A 68 4.03 2.31 11.10
CA SER A 68 2.83 1.60 10.67
C SER A 68 1.58 2.43 10.99
N VAL A 69 0.55 2.24 10.18
CA VAL A 69 -0.77 2.86 10.36
C VAL A 69 -1.83 1.77 10.23
N THR A 70 -2.64 1.62 11.27
CA THR A 70 -3.82 0.74 11.26
C THR A 70 -5.01 1.52 10.72
N VAL A 71 -5.68 0.93 9.74
CA VAL A 71 -6.79 1.54 8.99
C VAL A 71 -7.99 0.60 9.02
N GLU A 72 -9.09 1.08 9.55
CA GLU A 72 -10.39 0.41 9.40
C GLU A 72 -10.94 0.73 8.01
N THR A 73 -11.40 -0.29 7.30
CA THR A 73 -11.98 -0.18 5.97
C THR A 73 -13.39 -0.76 5.97
N GLN A 74 -14.36 0.01 5.49
CA GLN A 74 -15.74 -0.39 5.30
C GLN A 74 -16.17 -0.10 3.86
N THR A 75 -16.92 -1.00 3.24
CA THR A 75 -17.41 -0.84 1.87
C THR A 75 -18.92 -0.95 1.85
N GLU A 76 -19.56 0.01 1.19
CA GLU A 76 -21.00 0.08 0.98
C GLU A 76 -21.31 -0.07 -0.52
N ILE A 77 -22.28 -0.93 -0.85
CA ILE A 77 -22.74 -1.18 -2.22
C ILE A 77 -24.19 -0.67 -2.34
N PRO A 78 -24.48 0.31 -3.22
CA PRO A 78 -25.83 0.87 -3.34
C PRO A 78 -26.84 -0.17 -3.81
N GLY A 79 -27.95 -0.25 -3.08
CA GLY A 79 -29.05 -1.17 -3.39
C GLY A 79 -28.89 -2.56 -2.79
N GLU A 80 -27.84 -2.80 -2.02
CA GLU A 80 -27.70 -3.96 -1.15
C GLU A 80 -27.85 -3.49 0.30
N ASP A 81 -28.74 -4.13 1.07
CA ASP A 81 -28.91 -3.85 2.53
C ASP A 81 -27.77 -4.48 3.37
N VAL A 82 -26.71 -4.97 2.72
CA VAL A 82 -25.58 -5.65 3.35
C VAL A 82 -24.37 -4.73 3.26
N GLU A 83 -24.05 -4.06 4.36
CA GLU A 83 -22.72 -3.49 4.55
C GLU A 83 -21.73 -4.65 4.70
N LEU A 84 -20.64 -4.64 3.91
CA LEU A 84 -19.58 -5.62 4.10
C LEU A 84 -18.93 -5.40 5.48
N PRO A 85 -18.60 -6.47 6.22
CA PRO A 85 -17.96 -6.34 7.52
C PRO A 85 -16.69 -5.51 7.41
N SER A 86 -16.49 -4.62 8.39
CA SER A 86 -15.28 -3.79 8.41
C SER A 86 -14.04 -4.67 8.58
N LYS A 87 -12.95 -4.25 7.95
CA LYS A 87 -11.65 -4.92 8.00
C LYS A 87 -10.59 -3.94 8.45
N GLU A 88 -9.74 -4.37 9.37
CA GLU A 88 -8.54 -3.62 9.73
C GLU A 88 -7.36 -4.07 8.88
N ILE A 89 -6.69 -3.12 8.24
CA ILE A 89 -5.44 -3.34 7.50
C ILE A 89 -4.33 -2.51 8.13
N THR A 90 -3.09 -3.01 8.05
CA THR A 90 -1.91 -2.27 8.52
C THR A 90 -1.04 -1.87 7.34
N LEU A 91 -0.90 -0.57 7.14
CA LEU A 91 -0.01 0.01 6.14
C LEU A 91 1.35 0.30 6.78
N THR A 92 2.44 -0.08 6.11
CA THR A 92 3.79 0.01 6.68
C THR A 92 4.73 0.77 5.76
N CYS A 93 5.55 1.62 6.35
CA CYS A 93 6.71 2.21 5.70
C CYS A 93 7.94 1.86 6.52
N LYS A 94 8.94 1.25 5.87
CA LYS A 94 10.18 0.83 6.50
C LYS A 94 11.33 1.03 5.52
N GLU A 95 12.47 1.49 6.01
CA GLU A 95 13.68 1.70 5.19
C GLU A 95 13.44 2.63 3.98
N GLY A 96 12.62 3.66 4.16
CA GLY A 96 12.28 4.64 3.12
C GLY A 96 11.39 4.10 1.99
N LYS A 97 10.83 2.90 2.13
CA LYS A 97 9.88 2.29 1.19
C LYS A 97 8.52 2.15 1.84
N PHE A 98 7.50 2.63 1.16
CA PHE A 98 6.11 2.37 1.50
C PHE A 98 5.69 1.04 0.90
N TYR A 99 5.22 0.12 1.75
CA TYR A 99 4.81 -1.22 1.33
C TYR A 99 3.31 -1.22 1.06
N VAL A 100 2.94 -1.76 -0.10
CA VAL A 100 1.55 -2.10 -0.42
C VAL A 100 1.43 -3.59 -0.29
N ASP A 101 0.65 -4.03 0.70
CA ASP A 101 0.46 -5.44 0.99
C ASP A 101 -0.33 -6.12 -0.14
N MET A 102 0.22 -7.21 -0.67
CA MET A 102 -0.40 -7.97 -1.74
C MET A 102 -1.66 -8.71 -1.28
N ASP A 103 -1.83 -8.91 0.02
CA ASP A 103 -3.05 -9.47 0.62
C ASP A 103 -4.30 -8.67 0.22
N ASN A 104 -4.15 -7.34 0.01
CA ASN A 104 -5.25 -6.49 -0.44
C ASN A 104 -5.76 -6.85 -1.84
N TYR A 105 -4.94 -7.49 -2.68
CA TYR A 105 -5.32 -7.92 -4.03
C TYR A 105 -6.00 -9.30 -4.06
N MET A 106 -6.19 -9.92 -2.88
CA MET A 106 -6.95 -11.16 -2.72
C MET A 106 -8.43 -10.93 -2.37
N GLY A 107 -8.87 -9.67 -2.24
CA GLY A 107 -10.19 -9.32 -1.68
C GLY A 107 -11.42 -9.97 -2.33
N ASP A 108 -11.31 -10.43 -3.58
CA ASP A 108 -12.40 -11.14 -4.28
C ASP A 108 -12.51 -12.63 -3.91
N VAL A 109 -11.54 -13.18 -3.17
CA VAL A 109 -11.58 -14.57 -2.75
C VAL A 109 -12.42 -14.69 -1.48
N ASN A 110 -13.53 -15.42 -1.57
CA ASN A 110 -14.37 -15.71 -0.42
C ASN A 110 -13.67 -16.69 0.53
N MET A 111 -12.98 -16.16 1.54
CA MET A 111 -12.28 -16.96 2.55
C MET A 111 -13.23 -17.76 3.44
N GLU A 112 -14.47 -17.28 3.65
CA GLU A 112 -15.48 -17.96 4.49
C GLU A 112 -15.83 -19.35 3.92
N ALA A 113 -15.81 -19.48 2.59
CA ALA A 113 -16.05 -20.75 1.91
C ALA A 113 -15.01 -21.84 2.24
N TYR A 114 -13.88 -21.45 2.84
CA TYR A 114 -12.72 -22.31 3.11
C TYR A 114 -12.30 -22.31 4.58
N GLU A 115 -13.12 -21.82 5.52
CA GLU A 115 -12.78 -21.70 6.95
C GLU A 115 -12.32 -22.99 7.63
N ASN A 116 -12.79 -24.15 7.16
CA ASN A 116 -12.44 -25.46 7.70
C ASN A 116 -11.30 -26.16 6.93
N MET A 117 -10.56 -25.42 6.10
CA MET A 117 -9.49 -25.94 5.25
C MET A 117 -8.15 -25.31 5.61
N ASP A 118 -7.06 -26.00 5.27
CA ASP A 118 -5.72 -25.47 5.44
C ASP A 118 -5.41 -24.48 4.32
N ILE A 119 -5.11 -23.23 4.68
CA ILE A 119 -4.77 -22.17 3.74
C ILE A 119 -3.31 -21.76 3.94
N ILE A 120 -2.51 -21.89 2.89
CA ILE A 120 -1.12 -21.43 2.86
C ILE A 120 -1.06 -20.18 1.98
N VAL A 121 -0.53 -19.08 2.54
CA VAL A 121 -0.33 -17.81 1.83
C VAL A 121 1.16 -17.51 1.74
N GLU A 122 1.64 -17.27 0.52
CA GLU A 122 2.99 -16.81 0.22
C GLU A 122 2.90 -15.48 -0.53
N SER A 123 3.51 -14.42 0.00
CA SER A 123 3.43 -13.08 -0.60
C SER A 123 4.79 -12.40 -0.74
N GLU A 124 4.93 -11.68 -1.85
CA GLU A 124 6.02 -10.76 -2.15
C GLU A 124 5.41 -9.37 -2.38
N ASN A 125 5.52 -8.51 -1.37
CA ASN A 125 4.89 -7.19 -1.38
C ASN A 125 5.57 -6.21 -2.35
N VAL A 126 4.76 -5.33 -2.93
CA VAL A 126 5.27 -4.25 -3.78
C VAL A 126 5.62 -3.02 -2.95
N THR A 127 6.57 -2.23 -3.43
CA THR A 127 6.99 -1.00 -2.75
C THR A 127 6.85 0.23 -3.62
N ILE A 128 6.66 1.38 -2.96
CA ILE A 128 6.77 2.71 -3.56
C ILE A 128 7.96 3.41 -2.87
N PRO A 129 8.98 3.87 -3.64
CA PRO A 129 10.14 4.53 -3.09
C PRO A 129 9.79 5.94 -2.58
N ARG A 130 10.63 6.52 -1.73
CA ARG A 130 10.44 7.86 -1.13
C ARG A 130 10.14 8.99 -2.13
N ASN A 131 10.73 8.93 -3.32
CA ASN A 131 10.67 10.00 -4.31
C ASN A 131 10.66 9.41 -5.73
N PRO A 132 9.52 8.84 -6.17
CA PRO A 132 9.38 8.26 -7.49
C PRO A 132 9.49 9.34 -8.56
N LYS A 133 10.20 9.04 -9.63
CA LYS A 133 10.36 9.91 -10.80
C LYS A 133 9.74 9.27 -12.02
N ALA A 134 9.23 10.10 -12.93
CA ALA A 134 8.76 9.62 -14.22
C ALA A 134 9.87 8.83 -14.93
N GLY A 135 9.54 7.62 -15.39
CA GLY A 135 10.47 6.66 -15.99
C GLY A 135 10.98 5.58 -15.04
N ASP A 136 10.82 5.73 -13.72
CA ASP A 136 11.27 4.72 -12.76
C ASP A 136 10.51 3.41 -12.95
N LEU A 137 11.27 2.31 -12.98
CA LEU A 137 10.73 0.96 -12.88
C LEU A 137 10.66 0.57 -11.41
N LEU A 138 9.52 0.03 -10.99
CA LEU A 138 9.30 -0.41 -9.62
C LEU A 138 9.32 -1.93 -9.53
N GLY A 139 9.69 -2.47 -8.37
CA GLY A 139 9.71 -3.90 -8.14
C GLY A 139 8.32 -4.51 -8.26
N ASP A 140 8.27 -5.69 -8.89
CA ASP A 140 7.09 -6.53 -9.01
C ASP A 140 6.66 -7.10 -7.65
N GLY A 141 5.49 -7.70 -7.61
CA GLY A 141 4.99 -8.42 -6.44
C GLY A 141 4.06 -9.55 -6.81
N SER A 142 3.87 -10.46 -5.88
CA SER A 142 3.01 -11.61 -6.10
C SER A 142 2.39 -12.10 -4.81
N ILE A 143 1.27 -12.79 -4.92
CA ILE A 143 0.67 -13.53 -3.82
C ILE A 143 0.13 -14.84 -4.35
N THR A 144 0.45 -15.92 -3.65
CA THR A 144 -0.04 -17.26 -3.91
C THR A 144 -0.79 -17.73 -2.68
N MET A 145 -2.05 -18.13 -2.89
CA MET A 145 -2.83 -18.82 -1.90
C MET A 145 -3.09 -20.26 -2.36
N THR A 146 -2.74 -21.21 -1.53
CA THR A 146 -2.97 -22.64 -1.73
C THR A 146 -3.96 -23.14 -0.70
N ILE A 147 -5.11 -23.63 -1.16
CA ILE A 147 -6.16 -24.22 -0.32
C ILE A 147 -6.00 -25.73 -0.35
N LYS A 148 -5.89 -26.33 0.82
CA LYS A 148 -5.71 -27.77 1.03
C LYS A 148 -6.81 -28.34 1.91
N ASN A 149 -7.16 -29.59 1.64
CA ASN A 149 -7.92 -30.42 2.56
C ASN A 149 -7.03 -31.62 2.91
N GLU A 150 -6.51 -31.62 4.14
CA GLU A 150 -5.41 -32.50 4.56
C GLU A 150 -4.20 -32.36 3.59
N ASP A 151 -3.68 -33.47 3.06
CA ASP A 151 -2.54 -33.46 2.14
C ASP A 151 -2.91 -33.17 0.67
N ILE A 152 -4.20 -33.00 0.37
CA ILE A 152 -4.68 -32.79 -1.00
C ILE A 152 -4.82 -31.29 -1.28
N THR A 153 -4.10 -30.81 -2.31
CA THR A 153 -4.28 -29.44 -2.81
C THR A 153 -5.54 -29.36 -3.66
N LEU A 154 -6.53 -28.58 -3.21
CA LEU A 154 -7.79 -28.37 -3.92
C LEU A 154 -7.68 -27.25 -4.95
N MET A 155 -7.02 -26.16 -4.58
CA MET A 155 -6.92 -24.96 -5.41
C MET A 155 -5.62 -24.22 -5.15
N THR A 156 -5.09 -23.57 -6.18
CA THR A 156 -4.03 -22.57 -6.05
C THR A 156 -4.43 -21.34 -6.85
N ILE A 157 -4.41 -20.18 -6.18
CA ILE A 157 -4.68 -18.87 -6.76
C ILE A 157 -3.38 -18.09 -6.68
N THR A 158 -2.87 -17.63 -7.82
CA THR A 158 -1.70 -16.75 -7.86
C THR A 158 -2.07 -15.43 -8.52
N VAL A 159 -1.80 -14.32 -7.84
CA VAL A 159 -1.87 -12.96 -8.42
C VAL A 159 -0.46 -12.44 -8.56
N LYS A 160 -0.14 -11.88 -9.74
CA LYS A 160 1.12 -11.18 -10.00
C LYS A 160 0.84 -9.77 -10.46
N ILE A 161 1.56 -8.82 -9.88
CA ILE A 161 1.62 -7.44 -10.31
C ILE A 161 3.03 -7.18 -10.82
N TYR A 162 3.14 -6.81 -12.09
CA TYR A 162 4.44 -6.70 -12.75
C TYR A 162 4.46 -5.58 -13.79
N ASN A 163 5.65 -5.30 -14.32
CA ASN A 163 5.89 -4.19 -15.23
C ASN A 163 5.47 -2.84 -14.62
N ARG A 164 5.67 -2.68 -13.32
CA ARG A 164 5.28 -1.47 -12.60
C ARG A 164 6.19 -0.32 -13.01
N LYS A 165 5.58 0.79 -13.45
CA LYS A 165 6.33 1.96 -13.93
C LYS A 165 5.68 3.25 -13.48
N VAL A 166 6.50 4.19 -13.03
CA VAL A 166 6.08 5.57 -12.80
C VAL A 166 6.03 6.27 -14.15
N GLU A 167 4.82 6.53 -14.64
CA GLU A 167 4.62 7.08 -15.99
C GLU A 167 4.84 8.59 -16.04
N ALA A 168 4.30 9.30 -15.04
CA ALA A 168 4.27 10.75 -15.03
C ALA A 168 4.07 11.29 -13.60
N ILE A 169 4.36 12.57 -13.43
CA ILE A 169 3.93 13.38 -12.28
C ILE A 169 2.99 14.45 -12.83
N GLU A 170 1.75 14.47 -12.38
CA GLU A 170 0.69 15.32 -12.93
C GLU A 170 -0.35 15.69 -11.88
N LYS A 171 -1.09 16.78 -12.13
CA LYS A 171 -2.19 17.20 -11.26
C LYS A 171 -3.46 16.41 -11.58
N VAL A 172 -4.09 15.84 -10.56
CA VAL A 172 -5.37 15.14 -10.66
C VAL A 172 -6.42 15.86 -9.83
N THR A 173 -7.55 16.19 -10.46
CA THR A 173 -8.70 16.80 -9.79
C THR A 173 -9.78 15.75 -9.56
N THR A 174 -10.28 15.70 -8.33
CA THR A 174 -11.38 14.85 -7.86
C THR A 174 -12.36 15.69 -7.04
N PRO A 175 -13.50 15.14 -6.58
CA PRO A 175 -14.39 15.86 -5.67
C PRO A 175 -13.71 16.33 -4.37
N ALA A 176 -12.68 15.62 -3.90
CA ALA A 176 -11.92 15.99 -2.71
C ALA A 176 -10.91 17.13 -2.92
N GLY A 177 -10.64 17.54 -4.17
CA GLY A 177 -9.70 18.63 -4.48
C GLY A 177 -8.79 18.33 -5.66
N THR A 178 -7.68 19.09 -5.76
CA THR A 178 -6.64 18.86 -6.77
C THR A 178 -5.31 18.54 -6.11
N PHE A 179 -4.69 17.46 -6.55
CA PHE A 179 -3.49 16.89 -5.93
C PHE A 179 -2.39 16.72 -6.97
N GLU A 180 -1.14 16.95 -6.57
CA GLU A 180 0.02 16.55 -7.38
C GLU A 180 0.26 15.06 -7.15
N CYS A 181 0.10 14.26 -8.20
CA CYS A 181 0.17 12.81 -8.13
C CYS A 181 1.28 12.28 -9.03
N PHE A 182 1.91 11.19 -8.62
CA PHE A 182 2.63 10.34 -9.56
C PHE A 182 1.72 9.20 -10.01
N LYS A 183 1.76 8.90 -11.31
CA LYS A 183 0.99 7.82 -11.93
C LYS A 183 1.84 6.56 -12.01
N ILE A 184 1.38 5.47 -11.43
CA ILE A 184 1.96 4.14 -11.62
C ILE A 184 1.06 3.35 -12.56
N SER A 185 1.63 2.78 -13.62
CA SER A 185 0.97 1.76 -14.46
C SER A 185 1.55 0.38 -14.15
N TYR A 186 0.75 -0.67 -14.33
CA TYR A 186 1.20 -2.05 -14.17
C TYR A 186 0.27 -3.07 -14.83
N ASP A 187 0.80 -4.27 -15.06
CA ASP A 187 0.04 -5.42 -15.53
C ASP A 187 -0.33 -6.32 -14.34
N ILE A 188 -1.52 -6.91 -14.41
CA ILE A 188 -2.03 -7.88 -13.41
C ILE A 188 -2.25 -9.21 -14.13
N GLU A 189 -1.69 -10.28 -13.58
CA GLU A 189 -1.96 -11.66 -14.01
C GLU A 189 -2.49 -12.48 -12.83
N THR A 190 -3.73 -12.95 -12.95
CA THR A 190 -4.36 -13.84 -11.98
C THR A 190 -4.45 -15.24 -12.58
N LYS A 191 -3.83 -16.22 -11.94
CA LYS A 191 -3.90 -17.64 -12.30
C LYS A 191 -4.76 -18.38 -11.30
N MET A 192 -5.84 -18.96 -11.82
CA MET A 192 -6.68 -19.95 -11.14
C MET A 192 -6.88 -21.12 -12.13
N LEU A 193 -8.11 -21.60 -12.32
CA LEU A 193 -8.46 -22.53 -13.41
C LEU A 193 -8.15 -21.94 -14.81
N LEU A 194 -8.36 -20.63 -14.97
CA LEU A 194 -8.00 -19.88 -16.17
C LEU A 194 -7.07 -18.74 -15.79
N THR A 195 -6.22 -18.33 -16.74
CA THR A 195 -5.38 -17.13 -16.56
C THR A 195 -6.12 -15.89 -17.03
N ILE A 196 -6.34 -14.94 -16.13
CA ILE A 196 -6.94 -13.64 -16.40
C ILE A 196 -5.82 -12.61 -16.42
N ARG A 197 -5.85 -11.71 -17.41
CA ARG A 197 -4.91 -10.60 -17.54
C ARG A 197 -5.65 -9.28 -17.59
N ALA A 198 -5.16 -8.32 -16.81
CA ALA A 198 -5.66 -6.97 -16.73
C ALA A 198 -4.48 -5.99 -16.70
N LYS A 199 -4.80 -4.70 -16.83
CA LYS A 199 -3.86 -3.61 -16.58
C LYS A 199 -4.50 -2.65 -15.61
N ALA A 200 -3.69 -1.93 -14.86
CA ALA A 200 -4.18 -0.88 -13.99
C ALA A 200 -3.28 0.35 -14.04
N ALA A 201 -3.86 1.49 -13.64
CA ALA A 201 -3.14 2.71 -13.39
C ALA A 201 -3.64 3.33 -12.07
N GLU A 202 -2.72 3.81 -11.26
CA GLU A 202 -2.99 4.39 -9.95
C GLU A 202 -2.27 5.73 -9.81
N TRP A 203 -2.96 6.70 -9.23
CA TRP A 203 -2.43 8.03 -8.96
C TRP A 203 -2.32 8.23 -7.47
N TYR A 204 -1.10 8.32 -6.98
CA TYR A 204 -0.81 8.51 -5.57
C TYR A 204 -0.33 9.93 -5.31
N SER A 205 -0.85 10.52 -4.23
CA SER A 205 -0.37 11.77 -3.67
C SER A 205 0.22 11.53 -2.29
N LYS A 206 1.28 12.25 -1.96
CA LYS A 206 1.93 12.18 -0.65
C LYS A 206 0.95 12.60 0.45
N ASP A 207 0.97 11.89 1.58
CA ASP A 207 0.11 12.14 2.76
C ASP A 207 -1.42 12.06 2.51
N VAL A 208 -1.85 11.76 1.29
CA VAL A 208 -3.25 11.58 0.86
C VAL A 208 -3.52 10.13 0.45
N GLY A 209 -2.54 9.50 -0.19
CA GLY A 209 -2.65 8.13 -0.71
C GLY A 209 -3.24 8.08 -2.11
N LEU A 210 -4.05 7.05 -2.37
CA LEU A 210 -4.62 6.79 -3.69
C LEU A 210 -5.70 7.83 -4.00
N VAL A 211 -5.45 8.70 -4.98
CA VAL A 211 -6.35 9.77 -5.41
C VAL A 211 -7.30 9.30 -6.51
N LYS A 212 -6.80 8.41 -7.38
CA LYS A 212 -7.55 7.84 -8.50
C LYS A 212 -6.96 6.49 -8.86
N SER A 213 -7.81 5.54 -9.28
CA SER A 213 -7.37 4.32 -9.95
C SER A 213 -8.19 4.04 -11.19
N GLU A 214 -7.63 3.27 -12.12
CA GLU A 214 -8.30 2.79 -13.32
C GLU A 214 -7.93 1.33 -13.55
N SER A 215 -8.92 0.51 -13.90
CA SER A 215 -8.72 -0.88 -14.28
C SER A 215 -9.09 -1.11 -15.74
N TYR A 216 -8.32 -1.95 -16.42
CA TYR A 216 -8.43 -2.21 -17.85
C TYR A 216 -8.39 -3.71 -18.11
N ASN A 217 -9.11 -4.15 -19.15
CA ASN A 217 -8.93 -5.52 -19.64
C ASN A 217 -7.63 -5.67 -20.46
N LYS A 218 -7.27 -6.91 -20.80
CA LYS A 218 -6.11 -7.21 -21.66
C LYS A 218 -6.05 -6.49 -23.02
N LYS A 219 -7.18 -5.95 -23.50
CA LYS A 219 -7.26 -5.17 -24.76
C LYS A 219 -7.13 -3.65 -24.52
N GLY A 220 -6.82 -3.23 -23.31
CA GLY A 220 -6.72 -1.80 -22.94
C GLY A 220 -8.06 -1.08 -22.82
N LYS A 221 -9.20 -1.80 -22.76
CA LYS A 221 -10.50 -1.15 -22.55
C LYS A 221 -10.78 -1.00 -21.06
N LEU A 222 -11.19 0.21 -20.66
CA LEU A 222 -11.59 0.55 -19.30
C LEU A 222 -12.68 -0.41 -18.79
N ARG A 223 -12.52 -0.84 -17.54
CA ARG A 223 -13.47 -1.69 -16.80
C ARG A 223 -14.17 -0.92 -15.69
N GLY A 224 -13.42 -0.10 -14.99
CA GLY A 224 -13.91 0.78 -13.95
C GLY A 224 -12.79 1.70 -13.47
N TYR A 225 -13.15 2.63 -12.60
CA TYR A 225 -12.21 3.56 -12.00
C TYR A 225 -12.70 3.96 -10.62
N SER A 226 -11.81 4.50 -9.80
CA SER A 226 -12.16 5.10 -8.51
C SER A 226 -11.65 6.53 -8.41
N LEU A 227 -12.32 7.33 -7.58
CA LEU A 227 -11.93 8.71 -7.28
C LEU A 227 -12.00 8.93 -5.77
N LEU A 228 -10.98 9.58 -5.23
CA LEU A 228 -11.02 10.14 -3.89
C LEU A 228 -12.13 11.20 -3.84
N SER A 229 -13.21 10.90 -3.11
CA SER A 229 -14.39 11.76 -3.01
C SER A 229 -14.35 12.66 -1.79
N SER A 230 -13.73 12.21 -0.69
CA SER A 230 -13.51 13.03 0.49
C SER A 230 -12.25 12.63 1.27
N ILE A 231 -11.61 13.61 1.88
CA ILE A 231 -10.62 13.42 2.94
C ILE A 231 -10.89 14.46 4.04
N SER A 232 -11.09 14.01 5.26
CA SER A 232 -11.46 14.88 6.39
C SER A 232 -10.85 14.37 7.68
N ASN A 233 -10.67 15.25 8.65
CA ASN A 233 -10.23 14.91 10.00
C ASN A 233 -11.08 15.62 11.03
#